data_AF-A0A6J7BKU9-F1
#
_entry.id   AF-A0A6J7BKU9-F1
#
_cell.length_a   1.000
_cell.length_b   1.000
_cell.length_c   1.000
_cell.angle_alpha   90.00
_cell.angle_beta   90.00
_cell.angle_gamma   90.00
#
_symmetry.space_group_name_H-M   'P 1'
#
loop_
_entity.id
_entity.type
_entity.pdbx_description
1 polymer ?
#
loop_
_entity_poly.entity_id
_entity_poly.type
_entity_poly.pdbx_seq_one_letter_code
_entity_poly.pdbx_strand_id
1 'polypeptide(L)'
;MAKQSAARTKMLASQAKKTAAERRAQKALTDSTTSASEQEIDKYAELDGNWVAIGLAAPARRALIDDGLFTISDLRKTSLAALKELHGMGPNAIRVLVAEMKKADLSFRK
;
A
#
# COMPACT_ATOMS: atom_id res chain seq x y z
N MET A 1 18.54 -44.64 37.83
CA MET A 1 18.81 -43.92 36.56
C MET A 1 17.86 -44.44 35.48
N ALA A 2 16.81 -43.69 35.13
CA ALA A 2 15.82 -44.10 34.14
C ALA A 2 16.22 -43.55 32.75
N LYS A 3 16.50 -44.43 31.80
CA LYS A 3 16.80 -44.09 30.41
C LYS A 3 15.49 -43.65 29.74
N GLN A 4 15.37 -42.36 29.46
CA GLN A 4 14.21 -41.77 28.80
C GLN A 4 14.06 -42.40 27.40
N SER A 5 12.90 -43.02 27.12
CA SER A 5 12.68 -43.82 25.91
C SER A 5 12.68 -42.96 24.64
N ALA A 6 13.28 -43.49 23.56
CA ALA A 6 13.39 -42.84 22.25
C ALA A 6 12.03 -42.43 21.64
N ALA A 7 10.93 -42.99 22.15
CA ALA A 7 9.56 -42.62 21.77
C ALA A 7 9.20 -41.19 22.22
N ARG A 8 9.64 -40.75 23.41
CA ARG A 8 9.40 -39.37 23.88
C ARG A 8 10.16 -38.34 23.05
N THR A 9 11.36 -38.67 22.58
CA THR A 9 12.18 -37.79 21.73
C THR A 9 11.56 -37.61 20.34
N LYS A 10 10.93 -38.64 19.77
CA LYS A 10 10.22 -38.55 18.48
C LYS A 10 8.90 -37.76 18.58
N MET A 11 8.17 -37.87 19.68
CA MET A 11 6.92 -37.13 19.89
C MET A 11 7.14 -35.61 20.03
N LEU A 12 8.24 -35.20 20.66
CA LEU A 12 8.57 -33.79 20.84
C LEU A 12 8.99 -33.11 19.52
N ALA A 13 9.64 -33.86 18.62
CA ALA A 13 10.01 -33.38 17.28
C ALA A 13 8.80 -33.19 16.34
N SER A 14 7.69 -33.93 16.55
CA SER A 14 6.47 -33.72 15.76
C SER A 14 5.65 -32.52 16.22
N GLN A 15 5.75 -32.12 17.50
CA GLN A 15 5.05 -30.94 18.02
C GLN A 15 5.69 -29.63 17.52
N ALA A 16 7.03 -29.56 17.39
CA ALA A 16 7.72 -28.38 16.89
C ALA A 16 7.41 -28.02 15.42
N LYS A 17 7.03 -29.01 14.60
CA LYS A 17 6.65 -28.78 13.19
C LYS A 17 5.25 -28.21 13.03
N LYS A 18 4.33 -28.44 13.98
CA LYS A 18 2.97 -27.87 13.94
C LYS A 18 2.96 -26.38 14.31
N THR A 19 3.77 -25.97 15.29
CA THR A 19 3.85 -24.57 15.74
C THR A 19 4.45 -23.60 14.71
N ALA A 20 5.19 -24.10 13.70
CA ALA A 20 5.75 -23.26 12.63
C ALA A 20 4.76 -22.99 11.47
N ALA A 21 3.69 -23.79 11.36
CA ALA A 21 2.64 -23.58 10.37
C ALA A 21 1.65 -22.48 10.82
N GLU A 22 1.32 -22.42 12.11
CA GLU A 22 0.39 -21.42 12.65
C GLU A 22 0.94 -19.99 12.60
N ARG A 23 2.27 -19.80 12.73
CA ARG A 23 2.89 -18.48 12.54
C ARG A 23 2.90 -18.01 11.08
N ARG A 24 2.84 -18.92 10.09
CA ARG A 24 2.68 -18.52 8.67
C ARG A 24 1.25 -18.13 8.33
N ALA A 25 0.26 -18.76 8.96
CA ALA A 25 -1.14 -18.37 8.79
C ALA A 25 -1.41 -16.97 9.39
N GLN A 26 -0.78 -16.62 10.52
CA GLN A 26 -0.91 -15.26 11.07
C GLN A 26 -0.17 -14.21 10.25
N LYS A 27 0.93 -14.54 9.57
CA LYS A 27 1.65 -13.57 8.72
C LYS A 27 0.96 -13.30 7.37
N ALA A 28 0.11 -14.22 6.92
CA ALA A 28 -0.79 -13.99 5.79
C ALA A 28 -2.00 -13.11 6.16
N LEU A 29 -2.30 -12.97 7.45
CA LEU A 29 -3.33 -12.06 7.98
C LEU A 29 -2.76 -10.68 8.39
N THR A 30 -1.44 -10.51 8.42
CA THR A 30 -0.81 -9.20 8.66
C THR A 30 -0.31 -8.52 7.39
N ASP A 31 -0.43 -9.18 6.23
CA ASP A 31 -0.29 -8.55 4.91
C ASP A 31 -1.69 -8.13 4.40
N SER A 32 -2.44 -7.49 5.28
CA SER A 32 -3.71 -6.87 4.99
C SER A 32 -3.71 -5.47 5.58
N THR A 33 -2.69 -4.68 5.23
CA THR A 33 -2.82 -3.22 5.18
C THR A 33 -3.75 -2.93 4.02
N THR A 34 -5.07 -3.06 4.23
CA THR A 34 -6.18 -2.36 3.56
C THR A 34 -7.45 -3.15 3.90
N SER A 35 -7.92 -3.04 5.14
CA SER A 35 -9.35 -3.19 5.42
C SER A 35 -10.01 -1.88 4.97
N ALA A 36 -10.08 -1.64 3.66
CA ALA A 36 -10.92 -0.60 3.13
C ALA A 36 -12.34 -1.13 3.20
N SER A 37 -13.08 -0.64 4.19
CA SER A 37 -14.54 -0.77 4.24
C SER A 37 -15.13 -0.51 2.86
N GLU A 38 -16.01 -1.39 2.41
CA GLU A 38 -16.65 -1.36 1.08
C GLU A 38 -17.34 0.00 0.77
N GLN A 39 -17.60 0.81 1.80
CA GLN A 39 -18.18 2.16 1.71
C GLN A 39 -17.21 3.25 1.20
N GLU A 40 -15.90 3.00 1.19
CA GLU A 40 -14.94 3.99 0.69
C GLU A 40 -14.83 4.00 -0.83
N ILE A 41 -15.19 2.91 -1.51
CA ILE A 41 -14.94 2.74 -2.95
C ILE A 41 -15.74 3.75 -3.78
N ASP A 42 -17.00 4.01 -3.42
CA ASP A 42 -17.87 4.95 -4.15
C ASP A 42 -17.42 6.41 -4.01
N LYS A 43 -16.88 6.80 -2.85
CA LYS A 43 -16.49 8.19 -2.57
C LYS A 43 -15.36 8.68 -3.48
N TYR A 44 -14.44 7.79 -3.86
CA TYR A 44 -13.30 8.15 -4.70
C TYR A 44 -13.61 8.02 -6.20
N ALA A 45 -14.60 7.22 -6.60
CA ALA A 45 -14.90 6.97 -8.02
C ALA A 45 -15.34 8.23 -8.78
N GLU A 46 -16.02 9.16 -8.10
CA GLU A 46 -16.42 10.44 -8.70
C GLU A 46 -15.23 11.40 -8.89
N LEU A 47 -14.16 11.22 -8.10
CA LEU A 47 -13.05 12.17 -7.96
C LEU A 47 -11.74 11.64 -8.55
N ASP A 48 -11.63 10.33 -8.78
CA ASP A 48 -10.42 9.68 -9.27
C ASP A 48 -10.33 9.57 -10.80
N GLY A 49 -11.38 9.94 -11.53
CA GLY A 49 -11.44 9.80 -12.99
C GLY A 49 -10.26 10.43 -13.73
N ASN A 50 -9.84 11.64 -13.33
CA ASN A 50 -8.64 12.30 -13.88
C ASN A 50 -7.37 11.50 -13.62
N TRP A 51 -7.26 10.91 -12.43
CA TRP A 51 -6.10 10.12 -12.02
C TRP A 51 -6.08 8.73 -12.65
N VAL A 52 -7.26 8.12 -12.89
CA VAL A 52 -7.41 6.87 -13.64
C VAL A 52 -7.00 7.06 -15.09
N ALA A 53 -7.40 8.18 -15.71
CA ALA A 53 -7.07 8.48 -17.11
C ALA A 53 -5.56 8.56 -17.37
N ILE A 54 -4.77 9.03 -16.39
CA ILE A 54 -3.30 9.07 -16.49
C ILE A 54 -2.62 7.76 -16.05
N GLY A 55 -3.39 6.74 -15.67
CA GLY A 55 -2.87 5.43 -15.27
C GLY A 55 -2.29 5.39 -13.85
N LEU A 56 -2.77 6.25 -12.94
CA LEU A 56 -2.28 6.27 -11.57
C LEU A 56 -2.86 5.11 -10.74
N ALA A 57 -2.01 4.45 -9.94
CA ALA A 57 -2.41 3.31 -9.11
C ALA A 57 -3.37 3.72 -7.98
N ALA A 58 -4.34 2.86 -7.64
CA ALA A 58 -5.37 3.13 -6.62
C ALA A 58 -4.86 3.72 -5.29
N PRO A 59 -3.78 3.19 -4.66
CA PRO A 59 -3.25 3.79 -3.42
C PRO A 59 -2.76 5.23 -3.60
N ALA A 60 -2.14 5.56 -4.74
CA ALA A 60 -1.70 6.92 -5.02
C ALA A 60 -2.87 7.87 -5.33
N ARG A 61 -3.92 7.38 -6.02
CA ARG A 61 -5.14 8.18 -6.27
C ARG A 61 -5.82 8.57 -4.96
N ARG A 62 -5.99 7.60 -4.05
CA ARG A 62 -6.57 7.83 -2.72
C ARG A 62 -5.77 8.86 -1.94
N ALA A 63 -4.44 8.70 -1.89
CA ALA A 63 -3.55 9.63 -1.20
C ALA A 63 -3.67 11.08 -1.72
N LEU A 64 -3.81 11.27 -3.04
CA LEU A 64 -4.02 12.59 -3.63
C LEU A 64 -5.39 13.16 -3.25
N ILE A 65 -6.45 12.34 -3.32
CA ILE A 65 -7.81 12.78 -2.99
C ILE A 65 -7.93 13.13 -1.50
N ASP A 66 -7.30 12.35 -0.61
CA ASP A 66 -7.27 12.63 0.83
C ASP A 66 -6.52 13.94 1.15
N ASP A 67 -5.51 14.30 0.34
CA ASP A 67 -4.80 15.60 0.42
C ASP A 67 -5.57 16.74 -0.29
N GLY A 68 -6.74 16.45 -0.88
CA GLY A 68 -7.57 17.43 -1.59
C GLY A 68 -7.08 17.79 -2.99
N LEU A 69 -6.29 16.92 -3.62
CA LEU A 69 -5.73 17.08 -4.96
C LEU A 69 -6.54 16.27 -5.96
N PHE A 70 -7.41 16.95 -6.71
CA PHE A 70 -8.31 16.32 -7.67
C PHE A 70 -7.81 16.40 -9.10
N THR A 71 -6.88 17.32 -9.37
CA THR A 71 -6.37 17.57 -10.73
C THR A 71 -4.86 17.78 -10.76
N ILE A 72 -4.25 17.63 -11.95
CA ILE A 72 -2.83 17.95 -12.18
C ILE A 72 -2.53 19.43 -11.83
N SER A 73 -3.50 20.33 -12.00
CA SER A 73 -3.36 21.74 -11.64
C SER A 73 -3.24 21.98 -10.15
N ASP A 74 -3.85 21.15 -9.31
CA ASP A 74 -3.75 21.26 -7.85
C ASP A 74 -2.37 20.89 -7.33
N LEU A 75 -1.62 20.06 -8.07
CA LEU A 75 -0.23 19.73 -7.76
C LEU A 75 0.71 20.94 -7.74
N ARG A 76 0.30 22.08 -8.32
CA ARG A 76 1.04 23.36 -8.19
C ARG A 76 1.04 23.91 -6.77
N LYS A 77 0.08 23.50 -5.93
CA LYS A 77 -0.02 23.91 -4.52
C LYS A 77 0.90 23.07 -3.63
N THR A 78 1.32 21.91 -4.11
CA THR A 78 2.12 20.94 -3.37
C THR A 78 3.52 20.83 -3.93
N SER A 79 4.45 20.37 -3.09
CA SER A 79 5.83 20.14 -3.50
C SER A 79 6.04 18.66 -3.82
N LEU A 80 7.06 18.37 -4.62
CA LEU A 80 7.44 16.98 -4.91
C LEU A 80 7.85 16.23 -3.63
N ALA A 81 8.42 16.92 -2.65
CA ALA A 81 8.74 16.35 -1.34
C ALA A 81 7.48 15.93 -0.59
N ALA A 82 6.46 16.79 -0.51
CA ALA A 82 5.20 16.47 0.14
C ALA A 82 4.53 15.24 -0.52
N LEU A 83 4.55 15.17 -1.85
CA LEU A 83 4.03 14.01 -2.57
C LEU A 83 4.79 12.72 -2.23
N LYS A 84 6.11 12.77 -2.03
CA LYS A 84 6.91 11.60 -1.59
C LYS A 84 6.56 11.11 -0.19
N GLU A 85 6.09 12.01 0.67
CA GLU A 85 5.70 11.69 2.04
C GLU A 85 4.28 11.14 2.13
N LEU A 86 3.46 11.30 1.08
CA LEU A 86 2.11 10.75 1.03
C LEU A 86 2.11 9.21 1.09
N HIS A 87 1.34 8.67 2.03
CA HIS A 87 1.20 7.23 2.22
C HIS A 87 0.52 6.58 1.01
N GLY A 88 1.21 5.64 0.35
CA GLY A 88 0.76 5.02 -0.91
C GLY A 88 1.31 5.67 -2.17
N MET A 89 2.12 6.74 -2.05
CA MET A 89 2.82 7.35 -3.17
C MET A 89 4.12 6.61 -3.49
N GLY A 90 4.07 5.74 -4.50
CA GLY A 90 5.24 5.02 -4.99
C GLY A 90 6.08 5.81 -6.00
N PRO A 91 7.34 5.40 -6.27
CA PRO A 91 8.20 6.05 -7.26
C PRO A 91 7.58 6.07 -8.68
N ASN A 92 6.80 5.05 -9.03
CA ASN A 92 6.10 5.02 -10.32
C ASN A 92 4.99 6.09 -10.39
N ALA A 93 4.26 6.32 -9.30
CA ALA A 93 3.21 7.33 -9.26
C ALA A 93 3.81 8.73 -9.43
N ILE A 94 4.91 9.04 -8.74
CA ILE A 94 5.63 10.32 -8.90
C ILE A 94 6.12 10.50 -10.33
N ARG A 95 6.68 9.46 -10.96
CA ARG A 95 7.12 9.52 -12.35
C ARG A 95 5.97 9.90 -13.30
N VAL A 96 4.79 9.30 -13.11
CA VAL A 96 3.58 9.63 -13.90
C VAL A 96 3.16 11.07 -13.67
N LEU A 97 3.08 11.52 -12.40
CA LEU A 97 2.71 12.90 -12.07
C LEU A 97 3.68 13.94 -12.67
N VAL A 98 5.00 13.70 -12.58
CA VAL A 98 6.02 14.56 -13.18
C VAL A 98 5.87 14.63 -14.70
N ALA A 99 5.62 13.49 -15.36
CA ALA A 99 5.43 13.45 -16.81
C ALA A 99 4.19 14.22 -17.25
N GLU A 100 3.06 14.04 -16.55
CA GLU A 100 1.82 14.74 -16.85
C GLU A 100 1.90 16.24 -16.54
N MET A 101 2.57 16.65 -15.46
CA MET A 101 2.83 18.07 -15.21
C MET A 101 3.67 18.70 -16.31
N LYS A 102 4.73 18.01 -16.77
CA LYS A 102 5.56 18.49 -17.88
C LYS A 102 4.77 18.62 -19.18
N LYS A 103 3.89 17.66 -19.47
CA LYS A 103 3.01 17.69 -20.65
C LYS A 103 2.01 18.85 -20.60
N ALA A 104 1.57 19.22 -19.40
CA ALA A 104 0.70 20.37 -19.15
C ALA A 104 1.45 21.71 -18.98
N ASP A 105 2.78 21.73 -19.14
CA ASP A 105 3.65 22.89 -18.87
C ASP A 105 3.50 23.47 -17.45
N LEU A 106 3.29 22.58 -16.48
CA LEU A 106 3.12 22.91 -15.06
C LEU A 106 4.35 22.50 -14.25
N SER A 107 4.58 23.19 -13.14
CA SER A 107 5.64 22.89 -12.19
C SER A 107 5.09 22.75 -10.77
N PHE A 108 5.68 21.85 -9.97
CA PHE A 108 5.39 21.76 -8.54
C PHE A 108 5.78 23.04 -7.83
N ARG A 109 5.21 23.24 -6.64
CA ARG A 109 5.66 24.28 -5.73
C ARG A 109 7.13 24.07 -5.38
N LYS A 110 7.92 25.14 -5.48
CA LYS A 110 9.33 25.19 -5.06
C LYS A 110 9.48 24.97 -3.56
#